data_AF-A0AAU0Y599-F1
#
_entry.id   AF-A0AAU0Y599-F1
#
_cell.length_a   1.000
_cell.length_b   1.000
_cell.length_c   1.000
_cell.angle_alpha   90.00
_cell.angle_beta   90.00
_cell.angle_gamma   90.00
#
_symmetry.space_group_name_H-M   'P 1'
#
loop_
_entity.id
_entity.type
_entity.pdbx_description
1 polymer ?
#
loop_
_entity_poly.entity_id
_entity_poly.type
_entity_poly.pdbx_seq_one_letter_code
_entity_poly.pdbx_strand_id
1 'polypeptide(L)'
;MQSSRAATAVSARFDDPNLVAYGGLEPVVRLAEWYGLPALTEQLVRLPVSKDGTGAFPAAKVISLVSGMVAGADSIDDMGRLRHGGLPRLFAGVQAPSTLGPFLRSFTHGHVKQLHAVARRLSPRLASCPP
;
A
#
# COMPACT_ATOMS: atom_id res chain seq x y z
N MET A 1 5.90 10.28 48.23
CA MET A 1 6.32 9.86 46.87
C MET A 1 5.09 9.89 45.99
N GLN A 2 5.04 10.79 45.02
CA GLN A 2 3.87 11.01 44.15
C GLN A 2 4.28 10.60 42.73
N SER A 3 3.82 9.44 42.26
CA SER A 3 4.13 8.92 40.93
C SER A 3 2.92 9.06 40.01
N SER A 4 2.65 10.28 39.55
CA SER A 4 1.71 10.50 38.43
C SER A 4 2.54 10.88 37.20
N ARG A 5 2.86 9.90 36.36
CA ARG A 5 3.25 10.19 34.98
C ARG A 5 1.98 10.16 34.14
N ALA A 6 1.58 11.29 33.59
CA ALA A 6 0.57 11.31 32.53
C ALA A 6 1.14 10.55 31.33
N ALA A 7 0.37 9.61 30.77
CA ALA A 7 0.77 8.91 29.56
C ALA A 7 1.03 9.96 28.46
N THR A 8 2.26 10.03 27.97
CA THR A 8 2.66 10.99 26.93
C THR A 8 1.95 10.73 25.60
N ALA A 9 1.51 9.48 25.38
CA ALA A 9 0.63 9.09 24.29
C ALA A 9 -0.19 7.85 24.69
N VAL A 10 -1.46 7.80 24.26
CA VAL A 10 -2.33 6.63 24.38
C VAL A 10 -2.67 6.16 22.98
N SER A 11 -2.45 4.88 22.66
CA SER A 11 -2.87 4.28 21.39
C SER A 11 -3.95 3.23 21.66
N ALA A 12 -5.12 3.38 21.02
CA ALA A 12 -6.11 2.32 20.93
C ALA A 12 -5.85 1.51 19.64
N ARG A 13 -5.84 0.18 19.75
CA ARG A 13 -5.77 -0.73 18.61
C ARG A 13 -6.98 -1.66 18.66
N PHE A 14 -7.72 -1.72 17.56
CA PHE A 14 -8.71 -2.77 17.34
C PHE A 14 -8.00 -3.93 16.64
N ASP A 15 -7.77 -5.01 17.36
CA ASP A 15 -7.04 -6.20 16.91
C ASP A 15 -7.93 -7.46 16.85
N ASP A 16 -9.26 -7.30 16.88
CA ASP A 16 -10.19 -8.40 16.71
C ASP A 16 -9.94 -9.09 15.35
N PRO A 17 -9.62 -10.40 15.32
CA PRO A 17 -9.27 -11.11 14.10
C PRO A 17 -10.44 -11.29 13.12
N ASN A 18 -11.68 -10.98 13.54
CA ASN A 18 -12.88 -11.02 12.72
C ASN A 18 -13.33 -9.63 12.24
N LEU A 19 -12.77 -8.55 12.78
CA LEU A 19 -13.10 -7.19 12.37
C LEU A 19 -12.34 -6.78 11.12
N VAL A 20 -13.06 -6.35 10.08
CA VAL A 20 -12.48 -5.78 8.85
C VAL A 20 -12.75 -4.27 8.84
N ALA A 21 -11.79 -3.48 9.33
CA ALA A 21 -11.94 -2.03 9.46
C ALA A 21 -12.09 -1.29 8.12
N TYR A 22 -11.51 -1.81 7.04
CA TYR A 22 -11.54 -1.22 5.70
C TYR A 22 -12.16 -2.17 4.68
N GLY A 23 -13.35 -2.71 4.97
CA GLY A 23 -14.02 -3.67 4.07
C GLY A 23 -14.27 -3.13 2.65
N GLY A 24 -14.53 -1.82 2.53
CA GLY A 24 -14.68 -1.15 1.23
C GLY A 24 -13.41 -1.09 0.39
N LEU A 25 -12.25 -1.49 0.93
CA LEU A 25 -11.00 -1.57 0.18
C LEU A 25 -10.99 -2.75 -0.80
N GLU A 26 -11.71 -3.83 -0.50
CA GLU A 26 -11.76 -5.03 -1.37
C GLU A 26 -12.24 -4.69 -2.79
N PRO A 27 -13.39 -4.01 -2.98
CA PRO A 27 -13.85 -3.68 -4.31
C PRO A 27 -12.91 -2.69 -5.02
N VAL A 28 -12.22 -1.81 -4.28
CA VAL A 28 -11.25 -0.86 -4.87
C VAL A 28 -10.01 -1.60 -5.38
N VAL A 29 -9.48 -2.55 -4.61
CA VAL A 29 -8.33 -3.35 -5.03
C VAL A 29 -8.69 -4.23 -6.23
N ARG A 30 -9.88 -4.84 -6.22
CA ARG A 30 -10.37 -5.61 -7.37
C ARG A 30 -10.53 -4.77 -8.62
N LEU A 31 -11.04 -3.54 -8.49
CA LEU A 31 -11.12 -2.59 -9.60
C LEU A 31 -9.72 -2.31 -10.19
N ALA A 32 -8.73 -2.09 -9.31
CA ALA A 32 -7.36 -1.85 -9.74
C ALA A 32 -6.74 -3.06 -10.45
N GLU A 33 -7.03 -4.28 -9.98
CA GLU A 33 -6.63 -5.52 -10.63
C GLU A 33 -7.28 -5.70 -12.01
N TRP A 34 -8.60 -5.48 -12.11
CA TRP A 34 -9.34 -5.57 -13.37
C TRP A 34 -8.80 -4.63 -14.44
N TYR A 35 -8.48 -3.38 -14.08
CA TYR A 35 -7.90 -2.43 -15.02
C TYR A 35 -6.38 -2.60 -15.21
N GLY A 36 -5.78 -3.59 -14.55
CA GLY A 36 -4.41 -4.02 -14.78
C GLY A 36 -3.35 -3.13 -14.14
N LEU A 37 -3.65 -2.44 -13.03
CA LEU A 37 -2.63 -1.74 -12.24
C LEU A 37 -1.44 -2.65 -11.84
N PRO A 38 -1.64 -3.90 -11.38
CA PRO A 38 -0.53 -4.80 -11.06
C PRO A 38 0.37 -5.05 -12.28
N ALA A 39 -0.25 -5.40 -13.42
CA ALA A 39 0.46 -5.71 -14.66
C ALA A 39 1.20 -4.50 -15.23
N LEU A 40 0.58 -3.31 -15.21
CA LEU A 40 1.23 -2.07 -15.65
C LEU A 40 2.43 -1.72 -14.77
N THR A 41 2.30 -1.90 -13.46
CA THR A 41 3.39 -1.70 -12.51
C THR A 41 4.53 -2.70 -12.76
N GLU A 42 4.21 -3.98 -12.87
CA GLU A 42 5.15 -5.06 -13.25
C GLU A 42 5.83 -4.78 -14.59
N GLN A 43 5.21 -4.05 -15.51
CA GLN A 43 5.81 -3.76 -16.81
C GLN A 43 6.72 -2.51 -16.76
N LEU A 44 6.32 -1.48 -16.03
CA LEU A 44 6.89 -0.14 -16.15
C LEU A 44 7.83 0.25 -15.02
N VAL A 45 7.60 -0.26 -13.82
CA VAL A 45 8.36 0.12 -12.64
C VAL A 45 9.54 -0.83 -12.51
N ARG A 46 10.74 -0.27 -12.65
CA ARG A 46 12.00 -1.02 -12.65
C ARG A 46 12.94 -0.37 -11.67
N LEU A 47 13.23 -1.12 -10.61
CA LEU A 47 14.23 -0.76 -9.62
C LEU A 47 15.30 -1.87 -9.58
N PRO A 48 16.57 -1.53 -9.38
CA PRO A 48 17.58 -2.54 -9.13
C PRO A 48 17.22 -3.32 -7.87
N VAL A 49 17.24 -4.65 -7.98
CA VAL A 49 17.01 -5.53 -6.83
C VAL A 49 18.25 -5.46 -5.94
N SER A 50 18.12 -4.85 -4.77
CA SER A 50 19.15 -4.86 -3.73
C SER A 50 19.04 -6.12 -2.87
N LYS A 51 20.09 -6.42 -2.09
CA LYS A 51 20.09 -7.52 -1.11
C LYS A 51 18.93 -7.40 -0.11
N ASP A 52 18.51 -6.18 0.19
CA ASP A 52 17.43 -5.88 1.13
C ASP A 52 16.04 -6.01 0.49
N GLY A 53 15.96 -6.48 -0.76
CA GLY A 53 14.70 -6.68 -1.48
C GLY A 53 14.02 -5.38 -1.92
N THR A 54 14.70 -4.23 -1.90
CA THR A 54 14.12 -2.91 -2.19
C THR A 54 13.48 -2.85 -3.58
N GLY A 55 14.13 -3.41 -4.61
CA GLY A 55 13.58 -3.45 -5.98
C GLY A 55 12.66 -4.63 -6.29
N ALA A 56 12.52 -5.60 -5.38
CA ALA A 56 11.69 -6.79 -5.61
C ALA A 56 10.19 -6.47 -5.49
N PHE A 57 9.35 -7.19 -6.24
CA PHE A 57 7.88 -7.13 -6.18
C PHE A 57 7.30 -5.70 -6.25
N PRO A 58 7.65 -4.90 -7.28
CA PRO A 58 7.20 -3.51 -7.37
C PRO A 58 5.67 -3.39 -7.41
N ALA A 59 4.96 -4.33 -8.05
CA ALA A 59 3.50 -4.33 -8.07
C ALA A 59 2.88 -4.49 -6.69
N ALA A 60 3.34 -5.46 -5.89
CA ALA A 60 2.84 -5.66 -4.53
C ALA A 60 3.07 -4.41 -3.65
N LYS A 61 4.21 -3.74 -3.81
CA LYS A 61 4.54 -2.51 -3.08
C LYS A 61 3.66 -1.33 -3.51
N VAL A 62 3.48 -1.13 -4.81
CA VAL A 62 2.62 -0.06 -5.34
C VAL A 62 1.16 -0.28 -4.96
N ILE A 63 0.64 -1.51 -5.09
CA ILE A 63 -0.73 -1.83 -4.66
C ILE A 63 -0.87 -1.58 -3.16
N SER A 64 0.08 -2.04 -2.34
CA SER A 64 0.05 -1.77 -0.90
C SER A 64 -0.03 -0.27 -0.61
N LEU A 65 0.80 0.55 -1.26
CA LEU A 65 0.80 2.01 -1.10
C LEU A 65 -0.53 2.64 -1.50
N VAL A 66 -1.03 2.34 -2.70
CA VAL A 66 -2.31 2.87 -3.18
C VAL A 66 -3.44 2.46 -2.25
N SER A 67 -3.48 1.20 -1.83
CA SER A 67 -4.48 0.69 -0.90
C SER A 67 -4.42 1.38 0.47
N GLY A 68 -3.22 1.66 0.98
CA GLY A 68 -3.04 2.41 2.21
C GLY A 68 -3.56 3.83 2.07
N MET A 69 -3.21 4.53 0.98
CA MET A 69 -3.68 5.88 0.70
C MET A 69 -5.21 5.94 0.58
N VAL A 70 -5.84 4.96 -0.07
CA VAL A 70 -7.30 4.83 -0.13
C VAL A 70 -7.90 4.60 1.25
N ALA A 71 -7.25 3.80 2.09
CA ALA A 71 -7.62 3.59 3.49
C ALA A 71 -7.26 4.79 4.40
N GLY A 72 -6.77 5.90 3.84
CA GLY A 72 -6.45 7.15 4.54
C GLY A 72 -5.04 7.22 5.14
N ALA A 73 -4.08 6.44 4.64
CA ALA A 73 -2.68 6.51 5.07
C ALA A 73 -2.02 7.76 4.50
N ASP A 74 -1.58 8.64 5.39
CA ASP A 74 -0.83 9.86 5.07
C ASP A 74 0.65 9.74 5.49
N SER A 75 1.01 8.76 6.34
CA SER A 75 2.39 8.40 6.66
C SER A 75 2.77 6.96 6.28
N ILE A 76 4.05 6.61 6.35
CA ILE A 76 4.50 5.21 6.14
C ILE A 76 4.17 4.32 7.33
N ASP A 77 4.16 4.88 8.54
CA ASP A 77 3.83 4.13 9.75
C ASP A 77 2.37 3.66 9.73
N ASP A 78 1.51 4.46 9.11
CA ASP A 78 0.11 4.16 8.87
C ASP A 78 -0.15 2.94 7.99
N MET A 79 0.81 2.51 7.18
CA MET A 79 0.65 1.34 6.31
C MET A 79 0.43 0.04 7.10
N GLY A 80 0.77 0.03 8.40
CA GLY A 80 0.43 -1.06 9.31
C GLY A 80 -1.07 -1.37 9.37
N ARG A 81 -1.93 -0.38 9.07
CA ARG A 81 -3.39 -0.52 9.04
C ARG A 81 -3.89 -1.61 8.11
N LEU A 82 -3.19 -1.87 7.00
CA LEU A 82 -3.56 -2.90 6.03
C LEU A 82 -3.31 -4.33 6.54
N ARG A 83 -2.66 -4.47 7.69
CA ARG A 83 -2.24 -5.75 8.28
C ARG A 83 -2.91 -6.01 9.63
N HIS A 84 -3.89 -5.20 10.03
CA HIS A 84 -4.61 -5.31 11.30
C HIS A 84 -5.97 -6.03 11.15
N GLY A 85 -6.43 -6.64 12.25
CA GLY A 85 -7.71 -7.34 12.32
C GLY A 85 -7.83 -8.46 11.28
N GLY A 86 -9.00 -8.56 10.65
CA GLY A 86 -9.32 -9.54 9.61
C GLY A 86 -8.79 -9.23 8.21
N LEU A 87 -8.10 -8.10 7.97
CA LEU A 87 -7.60 -7.72 6.64
C LEU A 87 -6.65 -8.75 6.00
N PRO A 88 -5.76 -9.44 6.74
CA PRO A 88 -4.92 -10.51 6.18
C PRO A 88 -5.71 -11.69 5.61
N ARG A 89 -7.01 -11.84 5.93
CA ARG A 89 -7.89 -12.85 5.31
C ARG A 89 -8.39 -12.42 3.93
N LEU A 90 -8.47 -11.11 3.66
CA LEU A 90 -8.94 -10.54 2.40
C LEU A 90 -7.78 -10.22 1.44
N PHE A 91 -6.65 -9.75 1.98
CA PHE A 91 -5.52 -9.29 1.19
C PHE A 91 -4.27 -10.12 1.47
N ALA A 92 -3.79 -10.81 0.44
CA ALA A 92 -2.49 -11.46 0.44
C ALA A 92 -1.40 -10.50 -0.09
N GLY A 93 -0.16 -10.69 0.35
CA GLY A 93 1.00 -9.96 -0.20
C GLY A 93 1.12 -8.49 0.20
N VAL A 94 0.35 -8.03 1.20
CA VAL A 94 0.46 -6.67 1.77
C VAL A 94 1.86 -6.45 2.35
N GLN A 95 2.52 -5.39 1.88
CA GLN A 95 3.89 -5.08 2.26
C GLN A 95 3.94 -4.30 3.57
N ALA A 96 4.89 -4.66 4.44
CA ALA A 96 5.08 -3.98 5.71
C ALA A 96 5.65 -2.55 5.53
N PRO A 97 5.41 -1.62 6.46
CA PRO A 97 6.05 -0.30 6.47
C PRO A 97 7.57 -0.34 6.27
N SER A 98 8.24 -1.31 6.92
CA SER A 98 9.68 -1.54 6.84
C SER A 98 10.17 -1.93 5.44
N THR A 99 9.29 -2.46 4.59
CA THR A 99 9.58 -2.81 3.19
C THR A 99 9.24 -1.67 2.23
N LEU A 100 8.16 -0.93 2.51
CA LEU A 100 7.69 0.19 1.71
C LEU A 100 8.58 1.43 1.83
N GLY A 101 9.09 1.71 3.02
CA GLY A 101 9.98 2.84 3.27
C GLY A 101 11.25 2.82 2.40
N PRO A 102 12.06 1.74 2.42
CA PRO A 102 13.21 1.60 1.54
C PRO A 102 12.87 1.69 0.05
N PHE A 103 11.74 1.10 -0.37
CA PHE A 103 11.27 1.18 -1.76
C PHE A 103 11.08 2.63 -2.21
N LEU A 104 10.35 3.43 -1.43
CA LEU A 104 10.13 4.84 -1.73
C LEU A 104 11.42 5.67 -1.64
N ARG A 105 12.29 5.40 -0.65
CA ARG A 105 13.58 6.10 -0.53
C ARG A 105 14.53 5.84 -1.69
N SER A 106 14.37 4.73 -2.40
CA SER A 106 15.18 4.43 -3.58
C SER A 106 14.70 5.13 -4.86
N PHE A 107 13.56 5.84 -4.82
CA PHE A 107 13.04 6.53 -5.98
C PHE A 107 13.90 7.74 -6.33
N THR A 108 14.39 7.71 -7.56
CA THR A 108 14.88 8.88 -8.30
C THR A 108 13.76 9.48 -9.15
N HIS A 109 14.00 10.65 -9.75
CA HIS A 109 13.07 11.28 -10.68
C HIS A 109 12.63 10.35 -11.84
N GLY A 110 13.50 9.44 -12.30
CA GLY A 110 13.17 8.45 -13.32
C GLY A 110 12.07 7.47 -12.86
N HIS A 111 12.11 7.04 -11.61
CA HIS A 111 11.11 6.13 -11.04
C HIS A 111 9.75 6.82 -10.87
N VAL A 112 9.74 8.10 -10.50
CA VAL A 112 8.51 8.91 -10.47
C VAL A 112 7.90 9.02 -11.86
N LYS A 113 8.73 9.20 -12.91
CA LYS A 113 8.27 9.17 -14.31
C LYS A 113 7.71 7.80 -14.72
N GLN A 114 8.30 6.69 -14.25
CA GLN A 114 7.75 5.34 -14.48
C GLN A 114 6.37 5.17 -13.86
N LEU A 115 6.17 5.63 -12.61
CA LEU A 115 4.86 5.61 -11.96
C LEU A 115 3.85 6.52 -12.65
N HIS A 116 4.26 7.70 -13.10
CA HIS A 116 3.41 8.54 -13.91
C HIS A 116 3.02 7.84 -15.22
N ALA A 117 3.92 7.09 -15.87
CA ALA A 117 3.58 6.31 -17.05
C ALA A 117 2.52 5.22 -16.74
N VAL A 118 2.57 4.59 -15.55
CA VAL A 118 1.50 3.69 -15.08
C VAL A 118 0.18 4.43 -14.96
N ALA A 119 0.15 5.57 -14.26
CA ALA A 119 -1.05 6.37 -14.07
C ALA A 119 -1.66 6.84 -15.40
N ARG A 120 -0.84 7.29 -16.36
CA ARG A 120 -1.30 7.70 -17.70
C ARG A 120 -1.93 6.56 -18.49
N ARG A 121 -1.46 5.32 -18.32
CA ARG A 121 -2.03 4.15 -19.00
C ARG A 121 -3.26 3.60 -18.28
N LEU A 122 -3.32 3.75 -16.96
CA LEU A 122 -4.45 3.29 -16.15
C LEU A 122 -5.66 4.22 -16.25
N SER A 123 -5.45 5.54 -16.23
CA SER A 123 -6.51 6.55 -16.25
C SER A 123 -7.56 6.35 -17.36
N PRO A 124 -7.21 6.18 -18.65
CA PRO A 124 -8.21 5.94 -19.69
C PRO A 124 -8.93 4.59 -19.52
N ARG A 125 -8.32 3.59 -18.89
CA ARG A 125 -8.98 2.31 -18.58
C ARG A 125 -10.03 2.50 -17.50
N LEU A 126 -9.71 3.25 -16.44
CA LEU A 126 -10.67 3.58 -15.38
C LEU A 126 -11.86 4.41 -15.87
N ALA A 127 -11.64 5.26 -16.87
CA ALA A 127 -12.70 6.07 -17.49
C ALA A 127 -13.60 5.27 -18.46
N SER A 128 -13.19 4.07 -18.86
CA SER A 128 -14.04 3.18 -19.63
C SER A 128 -15.14 2.59 -18.74
N CYS A 129 -16.27 2.17 -19.33
CA CYS A 129 -17.34 1.55 -18.56
C CYS A 129 -16.78 0.31 -17.83
N PRO A 130 -16.99 0.18 -16.50
CA PRO A 130 -16.64 -1.05 -15.81
C PRO A 130 -17.38 -2.24 -16.43
N PRO A 131 -16.76 -3.44 -16.42
CA PRO A 131 -17.42 -4.66 -16.84
C PRO A 131 -18.67 -4.97 -15.99
#